data_AF-A0A1N6IIJ6-F1
#
_entry.id   AF-A0A1N6IIJ6-F1
#
_cell.length_a   1.000
_cell.length_b   1.000
_cell.length_c   1.000
_cell.angle_alpha   90.00
_cell.angle_beta   90.00
_cell.angle_gamma   90.00
#
_symmetry.space_group_name_H-M   'P 1'
#
loop_
_entity.id
_entity.type
_entity.pdbx_description
1 polymer ?
#
loop_
_entity_poly.entity_id
_entity_poly.type
_entity_poly.pdbx_seq_one_letter_code
_entity_poly.pdbx_strand_id
1 'polypeptide(L)' 'MVKHTGGKVGKAGETLVSKKSSKPAKSKAGKTLKQHQDKKH' A
#
# COMPACT_ATOMS: atom_id res chain seq x y z
N MET A 1 1.28 6.99 12.25
CA MET A 1 0.98 6.48 10.89
C MET A 1 2.28 6.53 10.10
N VAL A 2 2.82 5.38 9.68
CA VAL A 2 4.05 5.36 8.86
C VAL A 2 3.76 6.09 7.57
N LYS A 3 4.41 7.24 7.36
CA LYS A 3 4.33 7.97 6.08
C LYS A 3 5.24 7.22 5.12
N HIS A 4 4.67 6.29 4.36
CA HIS A 4 5.40 5.61 3.29
C HIS A 4 5.62 6.64 2.16
N THR A 5 6.67 7.45 2.26
CA THR A 5 7.01 8.45 1.25
C THR A 5 7.86 7.81 0.16
N GLY A 6 7.29 7.70 -1.05
CA GLY A 6 8.00 7.27 -2.25
C GLY A 6 8.14 5.74 -2.41
N GLY A 7 8.33 5.31 -3.66
CA GLY A 7 8.50 3.91 -4.04
C GLY A 7 7.21 3.09 -4.09
N LYS A 8 7.35 1.78 -4.38
CA LYS A 8 6.23 0.84 -4.61
C LYS A 8 5.29 0.73 -3.39
N VAL A 9 5.85 0.66 -2.18
CA VAL A 9 5.10 0.59 -0.91
C VAL A 9 4.46 1.93 -0.55
N GLY A 10 5.12 3.06 -0.85
CA GLY A 10 4.53 4.40 -0.72
C GLY A 10 3.27 4.57 -1.56
N LYS A 11 3.35 4.21 -2.84
CA LYS A 11 2.23 4.27 -3.77
C LYS A 11 1.07 3.34 -3.37
N ALA A 12 1.39 2.18 -2.80
CA ALA A 12 0.39 1.27 -2.22
C ALA A 12 -0.28 1.89 -0.98
N GLY A 13 0.48 2.53 -0.10
CA GLY A 13 -0.05 3.30 1.03
C GLY A 13 -1.03 4.39 0.59
N GLU A 14 -0.64 5.21 -0.40
CA GLU A 14 -1.52 6.25 -0.96
C GLU A 14 -2.80 5.67 -1.59
N THR A 15 -2.69 4.53 -2.28
CA THR A 15 -3.84 3.84 -2.89
C THR A 15 -4.85 3.35 -1.84
N LEU A 16 -4.38 2.95 -0.65
CA LEU A 16 -5.26 2.57 0.45
C LEU A 16 -6.02 3.75 1.04
N VAL A 17 -5.35 4.89 1.20
CA VAL A 17 -5.94 6.11 1.79
C VAL A 17 -6.85 6.85 0.79
N SER A 18 -6.59 6.68 -0.51
CA SER A 18 -7.36 7.33 -1.58
C SER A 18 -8.82 6.84 -1.62
N LYS A 19 -9.75 7.77 -1.40
CA LYS A 19 -11.20 7.52 -1.43
C LYS A 19 -11.71 7.11 -2.82
N LYS A 20 -11.10 7.65 -3.88
CA LYS A 20 -11.45 7.34 -5.29
C LYS A 20 -10.87 6.02 -5.78
N SER A 21 -10.01 5.36 -5.00
CA SER A 21 -9.43 4.08 -5.40
C SER A 21 -10.45 2.94 -5.31
N SER A 22 -10.50 2.14 -6.38
CA SER A 22 -11.41 1.02 -6.51
C SER A 22 -11.05 -0.12 -5.54
N LYS A 23 -12.06 -0.94 -5.19
CA LYS A 23 -11.91 -2.13 -4.34
C LYS A 23 -10.73 -3.04 -4.75
N PRO A 24 -10.56 -3.40 -6.04
CA PRO A 24 -9.41 -4.22 -6.46
C PRO A 24 -8.06 -3.49 -6.29
N ALA A 25 -8.00 -2.18 -6.52
CA ALA A 25 -6.78 -1.40 -6.33
C ALA A 25 -6.33 -1.40 -4.86
N LYS A 26 -7.28 -1.23 -3.93
CA LYS A 26 -7.03 -1.30 -2.48
C LYS A 26 -6.58 -2.70 -2.04
N SER A 27 -7.20 -3.77 -2.57
CA SER A 27 -6.78 -5.15 -2.28
C SER A 27 -5.34 -5.42 -2.72
N LYS A 28 -4.97 -4.99 -3.93
CA LYS A 28 -3.59 -5.14 -4.46
C LYS A 28 -2.57 -4.31 -3.66
N ALA A 29 -2.95 -3.11 -3.25
CA ALA A 29 -2.14 -2.27 -2.39
C ALA A 29 -1.89 -2.91 -1.02
N GLY A 30 -2.93 -3.45 -0.37
CA GLY A 30 -2.81 -4.18 0.89
C GLY A 30 -1.88 -5.40 0.79
N LYS A 31 -2.02 -6.21 -0.27
CA LYS A 31 -1.09 -7.33 -0.53
C LYS A 31 0.36 -6.86 -0.69
N THR A 32 0.57 -5.73 -1.33
CA THR A 32 1.92 -5.16 -1.52
C THR A 32 2.55 -4.73 -0.20
N LEU A 33 1.78 -4.11 0.70
CA LEU A 33 2.25 -3.74 2.04
C LEU A 33 2.56 -4.99 2.88
N LYS A 34 1.67 -5.98 2.85
CA LYS A 34 1.85 -7.23 3.59
C LYS A 34 3.08 -8.00 3.13
N GLN A 35 3.27 -8.15 1.81
CA GLN A 35 4.48 -8.75 1.24
C GLN A 35 5.75 -7.98 1.61
N HIS A 36 5.68 -6.66 1.75
CA HIS A 36 6.84 -5.89 2.19
C HIS A 36 7.16 -6.16 3.66
N GLN A 37 6.12 -6.20 4.52
CA GLN A 37 6.28 -6.61 5.91
C GLN A 37 6.91 -8.00 6.00
N ASP A 38 6.30 -9.02 5.38
CA ASP A 38 6.75 -10.41 5.48
C ASP A 38 8.18 -10.64 4.93
N LYS A 39 8.68 -9.74 4.07
CA LYS A 39 10.04 -9.82 3.50
C LYS A 39 11.08 -9.01 4.25
N LYS A 40 10.66 -8.02 5.04
CA LYS A 40 11.56 -7.04 5.68
C LYS A 40 11.52 -7.11 7.21
N HIS A 41 10.52 -7.79 7.77
CA HIS A 41 10.27 -7.99 9.19
C HIS A 41 9.85 -9.44 9.42
#